data_AF-A0A4V1SX72-F1
#
_entry.id   AF-A0A4V1SX72-F1
#
_cell.length_a   1.000
_cell.length_b   1.000
_cell.length_c   1.000
_cell.angle_alpha   90.00
_cell.angle_beta   90.00
_cell.angle_gamma   90.00
#
_symmetry.space_group_name_H-M   'P 1'
#
loop_
_entity.id
_entity.type
_entity.pdbx_description
1 polymer ?
#
loop_
_entity_poly.entity_id
_entity_poly.type
_entity_poly.pdbx_seq_one_letter_code
_entity_poly.pdbx_strand_id
1 'polypeptide(L)'
;MTTRLRRPSIWRQLLITAALLAFQGYLGWSAIGGNFGVESQKIMKADIVDLKVTSAALQAEIDSYRHKVDLFDPKKLDPDLLTERARALLSMAQVGDMVVMVDPRTGKPTTSLFASSTENESMPEIPIGID
;
A
#
# COMPACT_ATOMS: atom_id res chain seq x y z
N MET A 1 -23.71 24.60 88.91
CA MET A 1 -24.08 24.38 87.50
C MET A 1 -23.25 23.23 86.97
N THR A 2 -23.85 22.07 86.72
CA THR A 2 -23.13 20.88 86.22
C THR A 2 -23.24 20.85 84.69
N THR A 3 -22.14 21.12 84.00
CA THR A 3 -22.07 21.05 82.53
C THR A 3 -21.74 19.62 82.11
N ARG A 4 -22.73 18.95 81.49
CA ARG A 4 -22.58 17.58 81.00
C ARG A 4 -21.83 17.58 79.67
N LEU A 5 -20.51 17.45 79.71
CA LEU A 5 -19.67 17.26 78.52
C LEU A 5 -19.95 15.89 77.89
N ARG A 6 -20.65 15.90 76.76
CA ARG A 6 -20.88 14.73 75.90
C ARG A 6 -19.52 14.26 75.36
N ARG A 7 -19.04 13.11 75.86
CA ARG A 7 -17.78 12.51 75.40
C ARG A 7 -17.81 12.33 73.87
N PRO A 8 -16.83 12.87 73.12
CA PRO A 8 -16.79 12.70 71.68
C PRO A 8 -16.56 11.22 71.33
N SER A 9 -17.24 10.75 70.30
CA SER A 9 -17.18 9.36 69.85
C SER A 9 -15.85 9.08 69.14
N ILE A 10 -14.90 8.50 69.87
CA ILE A 10 -13.56 8.08 69.37
C ILE A 10 -13.70 7.03 68.25
N TRP A 11 -14.79 6.27 68.26
CA TRP A 11 -15.12 5.29 67.21
C TRP A 11 -15.16 5.88 65.81
N ARG A 12 -15.62 7.13 65.65
CA ARG A 12 -15.64 7.79 64.34
C ARG A 12 -14.22 8.03 63.82
N GLN A 13 -13.30 8.40 64.71
CA GLN A 13 -11.90 8.63 64.34
C GLN A 13 -11.19 7.32 63.98
N LEU A 14 -11.48 6.23 64.71
CA LEU A 14 -10.95 4.91 64.39
C LEU A 14 -11.44 4.39 63.03
N LEU A 15 -12.73 4.57 62.72
CA LEU A 15 -13.25 4.18 61.40
C LEU A 15 -12.63 4.98 60.27
N ILE A 16 -12.47 6.29 60.45
CA ILE A 16 -11.87 7.16 59.43
C ILE A 16 -10.40 6.78 59.19
N THR A 17 -9.62 6.54 60.26
CA THR A 17 -8.21 6.14 60.13
C THR A 17 -8.04 4.77 59.48
N ALA A 18 -8.88 3.79 59.84
CA ALA A 18 -8.89 2.48 59.21
C ALA A 18 -9.26 2.57 57.71
N ALA A 19 -10.25 3.38 57.35
CA ALA A 19 -10.64 3.60 55.96
C ALA A 19 -9.52 4.25 55.14
N LEU A 20 -8.82 5.24 55.72
CA LEU A 20 -7.66 5.89 55.10
C LEU A 20 -6.51 4.91 54.86
N LEU A 21 -6.19 4.06 55.84
CA LEU A 21 -5.17 3.02 55.70
C LEU A 21 -5.54 2.02 54.60
N ALA A 22 -6.79 1.56 54.58
CA ALA A 22 -7.28 0.65 53.53
C ALA A 22 -7.20 1.30 52.14
N PHE A 23 -7.57 2.58 52.03
CA PHE A 23 -7.50 3.33 50.79
C PHE A 23 -6.05 3.51 50.31
N GLN A 24 -5.11 3.84 51.20
CA GLN A 24 -3.68 3.91 50.86
C GLN A 24 -3.13 2.55 50.42
N GLY A 25 -3.51 1.46 51.08
CA GLY A 25 -3.12 0.10 50.67
C GLY A 25 -3.67 -0.27 49.29
N TYR A 26 -4.94 0.06 49.02
CA TYR A 26 -5.56 -0.16 47.71
C TYR A 26 -4.86 0.65 46.61
N LEU A 27 -4.56 1.93 46.87
CA LEU A 27 -3.82 2.77 45.93
C LEU A 27 -2.40 2.23 45.70
N GLY A 28 -1.72 1.74 46.74
CA GLY A 28 -0.41 1.11 46.60
C GLY A 28 -0.46 -0.14 45.72
N TRP A 29 -1.43 -1.03 45.95
CA TRP A 29 -1.64 -2.22 45.12
C TRP A 29 -2.00 -1.85 43.67
N SER A 30 -2.89 -0.88 43.49
CA SER A 30 -3.32 -0.38 42.18
C SER A 30 -2.19 0.34 41.43
N ALA A 31 -1.27 1.01 42.14
CA ALA A 31 -0.10 1.64 41.53
C ALA A 31 0.92 0.60 41.03
N ILE A 32 1.04 -0.54 41.71
CA ILE A 32 1.93 -1.65 41.31
C ILE A 32 1.34 -2.44 40.14
N GLY A 33 0.02 -2.69 40.15
CA GLY A 33 -0.69 -3.41 39.07
C GLY A 33 -1.19 -2.53 37.92
N GLY A 34 -1.09 -1.21 38.06
CA GLY A 34 -1.56 -0.25 37.07
C GLY A 34 -0.65 -0.20 35.84
N ASN A 35 -1.22 0.27 34.72
CA ASN A 35 -0.61 0.32 33.38
C ASN A 35 0.72 1.13 33.28
N PHE A 36 1.26 1.65 34.39
CA PHE A 36 2.49 2.44 34.49
C PHE A 36 3.63 1.72 35.27
N GLY A 37 3.44 0.44 35.62
CA GLY A 37 4.48 -0.38 36.25
C GLY A 37 5.75 -0.51 35.40
N VAL A 38 6.86 -0.88 36.04
CA VAL A 38 8.19 -0.96 35.40
C VAL A 38 8.20 -1.90 34.19
N GLU A 39 7.33 -2.92 34.20
CA GLU A 39 7.19 -3.88 33.10
C GLU A 39 6.41 -3.30 31.90
N SER A 40 5.34 -2.53 32.13
CA SER A 40 4.61 -1.87 31.04
C SER A 40 5.46 -0.80 30.36
N GLN A 41 6.38 -0.15 31.09
CA GLN A 41 7.34 0.77 30.48
C GLN A 41 8.31 0.06 29.52
N LYS A 42 8.66 -1.21 29.78
CA LYS A 42 9.53 -1.98 28.87
C LYS A 42 8.77 -2.34 27.60
N ILE A 43 7.54 -2.84 27.74
CA ILE A 43 6.66 -3.17 26.60
C ILE A 43 6.42 -1.91 25.76
N MET A 44 6.03 -0.80 26.39
CA MET A 44 5.80 0.47 25.71
C MET A 44 7.06 0.99 24.99
N LYS A 45 8.25 0.82 25.58
CA LYS A 45 9.51 1.16 24.89
C LYS A 45 9.78 0.25 23.69
N ALA A 46 9.50 -1.05 23.79
CA ALA A 46 9.62 -1.97 22.69
C ALA A 46 8.66 -1.60 21.54
N ASP A 47 7.41 -1.30 21.86
CA ASP A 47 6.40 -0.86 20.89
C ASP A 47 6.82 0.44 20.19
N ILE A 48 7.38 1.40 20.92
CA ILE A 48 7.92 2.64 20.33
C ILE A 48 9.04 2.35 19.33
N VAL A 49 9.91 1.39 19.64
CA VAL A 49 11.00 1.02 18.73
C VAL A 49 10.44 0.38 17.46
N ASP A 50 9.49 -0.55 17.61
CA ASP A 50 8.86 -1.23 16.47
C ASP A 50 8.07 -0.26 15.57
N LEU A 51 7.27 0.63 16.17
CA LEU A 51 6.56 1.68 15.44
C LEU A 51 7.53 2.62 14.72
N LYS A 52 8.68 2.96 15.33
CA LYS A 52 9.70 3.79 14.68
C LYS A 52 10.28 3.10 13.46
N VAL A 53 10.61 1.81 13.55
CA VAL A 53 11.13 1.04 12.41
C VAL A 53 10.10 1.02 11.28
N THR A 54 8.84 0.72 11.60
CA THR A 54 7.76 0.71 10.62
C THR A 54 7.57 2.07 9.97
N SER A 55 7.59 3.15 10.76
CA SER A 55 7.46 4.52 10.26
C SER A 55 8.62 4.92 9.34
N ALA A 56 9.84 4.49 9.65
CA ALA A 56 11.01 4.76 8.82
C ALA A 56 10.95 4.01 7.49
N ALA A 57 10.49 2.76 7.50
CA ALA A 57 10.27 1.97 6.28
C ALA A 57 9.21 2.63 5.38
N LEU A 58 8.09 3.06 5.96
CA LEU A 58 7.03 3.77 5.24
C LEU A 58 7.51 5.11 4.68
N GLN A 59 8.32 5.84 5.44
CA GLN A 59 8.89 7.10 4.97
C GLN A 59 9.83 6.90 3.77
N ALA A 60 10.66 5.86 3.80
CA ALA A 60 11.53 5.51 2.67
C ALA A 60 10.70 5.16 1.42
N GLU A 61 9.59 4.44 1.58
CA GLU A 61 8.68 4.15 0.49
C GLU A 61 8.04 5.42 -0.09
N ILE A 62 7.54 6.31 0.77
CA ILE A 62 7.00 7.62 0.38
C ILE A 62 8.03 8.42 -0.41
N ASP A 63 9.28 8.46 0.04
CA ASP A 63 10.34 9.22 -0.62
C ASP A 63 10.68 8.61 -1.99
N SER A 64 10.62 7.28 -2.14
CA SER A 64 10.77 6.62 -3.43
C SER A 64 9.66 6.99 -4.42
N TYR A 65 8.41 7.08 -3.95
CA TYR A 65 7.28 7.50 -4.78
C TYR A 65 7.33 8.99 -5.09
N ARG A 66 7.71 9.83 -4.12
CA ARG A 66 7.93 11.26 -4.36
C ARG A 66 8.96 11.48 -5.45
N HIS A 67 10.06 10.74 -5.43
CA HIS A 67 11.06 10.83 -6.48
C HIS A 67 10.51 10.42 -7.85
N LYS A 68 9.70 9.35 -7.92
CA LYS A 68 9.01 8.95 -9.16
C LYS A 68 8.01 9.99 -9.64
N VAL A 69 7.25 10.61 -8.73
CA VAL A 69 6.28 11.65 -9.05
C VAL A 69 6.98 12.93 -9.52
N ASP A 70 8.12 13.30 -8.93
CA ASP A 70 8.94 14.43 -9.37
C ASP A 70 9.46 14.21 -10.79
N LEU A 71 9.84 12.98 -11.13
CA LEU A 71 10.16 12.58 -12.52
C LEU A 71 8.95 12.70 -13.48
N PHE A 72 7.71 12.67 -12.96
CA PHE A 72 6.48 12.82 -13.73
C PHE A 72 5.84 14.21 -13.63
N ASP A 73 6.47 15.20 -12.96
CA ASP A 73 5.86 16.52 -12.76
C ASP A 73 5.66 17.25 -14.11
N PRO A 74 4.40 17.52 -14.52
CA PRO A 74 4.03 18.17 -15.78
C PRO A 74 4.51 19.62 -15.92
N LYS A 75 5.02 20.27 -14.86
CA LYS A 75 5.71 21.56 -15.01
C LYS A 75 7.09 21.43 -15.68
N LYS A 76 7.64 20.22 -15.75
CA LYS A 76 8.85 19.86 -16.50
C LYS A 76 8.61 18.79 -17.58
N LEU A 77 7.50 18.06 -17.51
CA LEU A 77 7.13 17.05 -18.50
C LEU A 77 6.65 17.73 -19.80
N ASP A 78 7.28 17.37 -20.92
CA ASP A 78 6.91 17.87 -22.24
C ASP A 78 5.47 17.45 -22.59
N PRO A 79 4.55 18.39 -22.91
CA PRO A 79 3.17 18.04 -23.29
C PRO A 79 3.07 17.01 -24.43
N ASP A 80 4.10 16.89 -25.26
CA ASP A 80 4.14 15.90 -26.35
C ASP A 80 4.22 14.45 -25.84
N LEU A 81 4.88 14.20 -24.70
CA LEU A 81 4.97 12.86 -24.10
C LEU A 81 3.60 12.34 -23.61
N LEU A 82 2.75 13.22 -23.11
CA LEU A 82 1.38 12.86 -22.72
C LEU A 82 0.54 12.51 -23.94
N THR A 83 0.72 13.27 -25.04
CA THR A 83 0.08 12.99 -26.32
C THR A 83 0.51 11.64 -26.87
N GLU A 84 1.80 11.32 -26.87
CA GLU A 84 2.31 10.01 -27.30
C GLU A 84 1.76 8.87 -26.43
N ARG A 85 1.67 9.05 -25.11
CA ARG A 85 1.10 8.03 -24.22
C ARG A 85 -0.40 7.84 -24.40
N ALA A 86 -1.16 8.92 -24.58
CA ALA A 86 -2.56 8.84 -24.91
C ALA A 86 -2.76 8.13 -26.26
N ARG A 87 -1.93 8.47 -27.26
CA ARG A 87 -1.99 7.87 -28.59
C ARG A 87 -1.69 6.37 -28.58
N ALA A 88 -0.65 5.96 -27.86
CA ALA A 88 -0.30 4.55 -27.67
C ALA A 88 -1.42 3.77 -26.96
N LEU A 89 -2.05 4.35 -25.94
CA LEU A 89 -3.18 3.73 -25.24
C LEU A 89 -4.43 3.60 -26.14
N LEU A 90 -4.68 4.58 -27.01
CA LEU A 90 -5.76 4.54 -27.98
C LEU A 90 -5.44 3.75 -29.26
N SER A 91 -4.26 3.12 -29.35
CA SER A 91 -3.78 2.43 -30.56
C SER A 91 -3.85 3.31 -31.83
N MET A 92 -3.69 4.62 -31.66
CA MET A 92 -3.60 5.58 -32.77
C MET A 92 -2.15 5.63 -33.26
N ALA A 93 -1.93 5.79 -34.56
CA ALA A 93 -0.60 5.94 -35.16
C ALA A 93 -0.51 7.31 -35.86
N GLN A 94 0.66 7.96 -35.81
CA GLN A 94 0.88 9.22 -36.51
C GLN A 94 1.24 8.96 -37.99
N VAL A 95 1.03 9.96 -38.86
CA VAL A 95 1.46 9.90 -40.26
C VAL A 95 2.99 9.74 -40.29
N GLY A 96 3.46 8.54 -40.64
CA GLY A 96 4.88 8.17 -40.65
C GLY A 96 5.24 6.95 -39.79
N ASP A 97 4.37 6.52 -38.89
CA ASP A 97 4.62 5.34 -38.03
C ASP A 97 4.32 4.02 -38.75
N MET A 98 5.22 3.05 -38.58
CA MET A 98 5.08 1.69 -39.13
C MET A 98 4.42 0.78 -38.08
N VAL A 99 3.16 0.40 -38.31
CA VAL A 99 2.46 -0.57 -37.46
C VAL A 99 2.86 -1.98 -37.87
N VAL A 100 3.58 -2.69 -37.00
CA VAL A 100 3.96 -4.10 -37.22
C VAL A 100 2.97 -5.00 -36.49
N MET A 101 2.13 -5.67 -37.26
CA MET A 101 1.18 -6.66 -36.74
C MET A 101 1.91 -7.97 -36.46
N VAL A 102 1.82 -8.47 -35.23
CA VAL A 102 2.45 -9.71 -34.77
C VAL A 102 1.38 -10.77 -34.53
N ASP A 103 1.65 -11.99 -34.96
CA ASP A 103 0.77 -13.13 -34.69
C ASP A 103 0.80 -13.46 -33.17
N PRO A 104 -0.36 -13.49 -32.49
CA PRO A 104 -0.44 -13.70 -31.04
C PRO A 104 0.02 -15.08 -30.57
N ARG A 105 0.19 -16.06 -31.46
CA ARG A 105 0.64 -17.42 -31.13
C ARG A 105 2.14 -17.61 -31.32
N THR A 106 2.77 -16.81 -32.18
CA THR A 106 4.17 -17.01 -32.57
C THR A 106 5.07 -15.82 -32.27
N GLY A 107 4.51 -14.64 -31.96
CA GLY A 107 5.25 -13.42 -31.63
C GLY A 107 6.09 -12.87 -32.78
N LYS A 108 5.89 -13.38 -34.01
CA LYS A 108 6.63 -12.98 -35.21
C LYS A 108 5.83 -11.94 -36.00
N PRO A 109 6.50 -10.97 -36.63
CA PRO A 109 5.84 -10.00 -37.48
C PRO A 109 5.21 -10.70 -38.67
N THR A 110 3.92 -10.45 -38.92
CA THR A 110 3.18 -10.95 -40.08
C THR A 110 3.65 -10.20 -41.33
N THR A 111 4.86 -10.51 -41.79
CA THR A 111 5.36 -10.08 -43.09
C THR A 111 5.47 -11.30 -43.99
N SER A 112 5.15 -11.11 -45.27
CA SER A 112 5.10 -12.07 -46.38
C SER A 112 3.88 -13.02 -46.45
N LEU A 113 2.77 -12.50 -46.98
CA LEU A 113 1.84 -13.27 -47.82
C LEU A 113 1.43 -12.42 -49.05
N PHE A 114 2.42 -11.81 -49.71
CA PHE A 114 2.34 -11.64 -51.15
C PHE A 114 2.88 -12.95 -51.76
N ALA A 115 2.12 -14.03 -51.60
CA ALA A 115 2.29 -15.16 -52.51
C ALA A 115 1.82 -14.64 -53.87
N SER A 116 2.78 -14.34 -54.74
CA SER A 116 2.55 -14.19 -56.17
C SER A 116 1.88 -15.46 -56.67
N SER A 117 0.54 -15.45 -56.74
CA SER A 117 -0.22 -16.42 -57.53
C SER A 117 0.06 -16.14 -59.01
N THR A 118 1.24 -16.52 -59.45
CA THR A 118 1.63 -16.63 -60.85
C THR A 118 2.21 -18.03 -61.01
N GLU A 119 1.31 -19.00 -61.05
CA GLU A 119 1.59 -20.36 -61.47
C GLU A 119 0.32 -20.78 -62.21
N ASN A 120 0.19 -20.35 -63.49
CA ASN A 120 0.47 -21.25 -64.61
C ASN A 120 -0.16 -22.64 -64.39
N GLU A 121 -1.49 -22.69 -64.29
CA GLU A 121 -2.22 -23.90 -64.64
C GLU A 121 -2.25 -23.99 -66.16
N SER A 122 -1.24 -24.71 -66.66
CA SER A 122 -1.07 -25.10 -68.04
C SER A 122 -2.24 -26.02 -68.42
N MET A 123 -3.09 -25.47 -69.27
CA MET A 123 -3.86 -26.10 -70.34
C MET A 123 -3.70 -27.65 -70.42
N PRO A 124 -4.76 -28.45 -70.17
CA PRO A 124 -4.69 -29.88 -70.42
C PRO A 124 -4.58 -30.12 -71.93
N GLU A 125 -3.58 -30.90 -72.34
CA GLU A 125 -3.42 -31.38 -73.71
C GLU A 125 -4.69 -32.13 -74.15
N ILE A 126 -5.24 -31.73 -75.30
CA ILE A 126 -6.30 -32.46 -75.99
C ILE A 126 -5.61 -33.56 -76.81
N PRO A 127 -5.79 -34.86 -76.50
CA PRO A 127 -5.36 -35.90 -77.41
C PRO A 127 -6.29 -35.92 -78.64
N ILE A 128 -5.68 -35.54 -79.76
CA ILE A 128 -6.07 -35.82 -81.13
C ILE A 128 -6.35 -37.33 -81.28
N GLY A 129 -7.53 -37.69 -81.80
CA GLY A 129 -8.10 -39.05 -81.74
C GLY A 129 -7.44 -40.11 -82.64
N ILE A 130 -8.06 -41.31 -82.68
CA ILE A 130 -8.35 -42.18 -83.86
C ILE A 130 -9.04 -43.47 -83.37
N ASP A 131 -10.04 -43.88 -84.17
CA ASP A 131 -10.89 -45.10 -84.21
C ASP A 131 -12.15 -45.16 -83.31
#